data_AF-A0A2N6E4L3-F1
#
_entry.id   AF-A0A2N6E4L3-F1
#
_cell.length_a   1.000
_cell.length_b   1.000
_cell.length_c   1.000
_cell.angle_alpha   90.00
_cell.angle_beta   90.00
_cell.angle_gamma   90.00
#
_symmetry.space_group_name_H-M   'P 1'
#
loop_
_entity.id
_entity.type
_entity.pdbx_description
1 polymer ?
#
loop_
_entity_poly.entity_id
_entity_poly.type
_entity_poly.pdbx_seq_one_letter_code
_entity_poly.pdbx_strand_id
1 'polypeptide(L)' 'EFSTNIVSNEDGGEGITVDGEDMEMVAFGKTLPGLKEVGQLLVKEAMKRSDGNQTLAAKMLKITRPALSKRLKK' A
#
# COMPACT_ATOMS: atom_id res chain seq x y z
N GLU A 1 -8.11 -15.52 -11.03
CA GLU A 1 -6.72 -15.47 -11.52
C GLU A 1 -6.36 -14.00 -11.65
N PHE A 2 -5.40 -13.50 -10.87
CA PHE A 2 -4.93 -12.12 -11.01
C PHE A 2 -3.80 -12.13 -12.03
N SER A 3 -4.11 -11.73 -13.27
CA SER A 3 -3.10 -11.59 -14.31
C SER A 3 -2.37 -10.27 -14.13
N THR A 4 -1.10 -10.33 -13.71
CA THR A 4 -0.17 -9.20 -13.77
C THR A 4 0.50 -9.19 -15.14
N ASN A 5 0.30 -8.11 -15.89
CA ASN A 5 1.05 -7.85 -17.11
C ASN A 5 2.31 -7.04 -16.79
N ILE A 6 3.44 -7.48 -17.34
CA ILE A 6 4.72 -6.77 -17.27
C ILE A 6 4.82 -5.93 -18.54
N VAL A 7 4.94 -4.61 -18.40
CA VAL A 7 5.14 -3.69 -19.53
C VAL A 7 6.46 -2.97 -19.38
N SER A 8 7.24 -2.98 -20.46
CA SER A 8 8.49 -2.24 -20.55
C SER A 8 8.16 -0.80 -20.93
N ASN A 9 8.53 0.17 -20.09
CA ASN A 9 8.41 1.58 -20.44
C ASN A 9 9.63 2.04 -21.26
N GLU A 10 9.43 3.03 -22.12
CA GLU A 10 10.43 3.54 -23.09
C GLU A 10 11.67 4.18 -22.43
N ASP A 11 11.64 4.41 -21.13
CA ASP A 11 12.72 4.92 -20.28
C ASP A 11 13.54 3.82 -19.58
N GLY A 12 13.32 2.55 -19.94
CA GLY A 12 14.05 1.40 -19.41
C GLY A 12 13.63 1.02 -17.98
N GLY A 13 12.53 1.60 -17.47
CA GLY A 13 11.91 1.21 -16.22
C GLY A 13 10.95 0.04 -16.40
N GLU A 14 11.03 -0.96 -15.52
CA GLU A 14 10.03 -2.02 -15.41
C GLU A 14 8.81 -1.48 -14.64
N GLY A 15 7.71 -1.21 -15.35
CA GLY A 15 6.44 -0.76 -14.76
C GLY A 15 5.43 -1.90 -14.69
N ILE A 16 4.85 -2.13 -13.51
CA ILE A 16 3.70 -3.04 -13.37
C ILE A 16 2.42 -2.19 -13.48
N THR A 17 1.65 -2.37 -14.56
CA THR A 17 0.30 -1.83 -14.66
C THR A 17 -0.71 -2.95 -14.46
N VAL A 18 -1.61 -2.77 -13.51
CA VAL A 18 -2.78 -3.62 -13.30
C VAL A 18 -3.95 -2.95 -14.02
N ASP A 19 -4.47 -3.61 -15.05
CA ASP A 19 -5.56 -3.12 -15.88
C ASP A 19 -6.86 -3.08 -15.06
N GLY A 20 -7.41 -1.87 -14.87
CA GLY A 20 -8.76 -1.64 -14.33
C GLY A 20 -8.84 -1.67 -12.81
N GLU A 21 -8.88 -0.49 -12.20
CA GLU A 21 -9.63 -0.13 -10.98
C GLU A 21 -9.29 1.32 -10.65
N ASP A 22 -10.30 2.12 -10.31
CA ASP A 22 -10.19 3.55 -10.00
C ASP A 22 -9.04 3.83 -9.03
N MET A 23 -7.92 4.33 -9.56
CA MET A 23 -6.77 4.69 -8.74
C MET A 23 -7.13 5.99 -8.01
N GLU A 24 -7.80 5.86 -6.85
CA GLU A 24 -8.07 6.99 -5.97
C GLU A 24 -6.74 7.65 -5.59
N MET A 25 -6.55 8.89 -6.07
CA MET A 25 -5.37 9.67 -5.73
C MET A 25 -5.37 9.99 -4.23
N VAL A 26 -4.22 9.80 -3.60
CA VAL A 26 -4.01 10.24 -2.21
C VAL A 26 -3.97 11.77 -2.19
N ALA A 27 -4.92 12.39 -1.48
CA ALA A 27 -4.94 13.84 -1.28
C ALA A 27 -4.13 14.24 -0.03
N PHE A 28 -3.33 15.30 -0.15
CA PHE A 28 -2.57 15.87 0.97
C PHE A 28 -3.16 17.24 1.37
N GLY A 29 -3.28 17.47 2.68
CA GLY A 29 -3.79 18.72 3.23
C GLY A 29 -2.75 19.85 3.24
N LYS A 30 -3.09 20.97 3.90
CA LYS A 30 -2.24 22.17 3.99
C LYS A 30 -0.85 21.92 4.60
N THR A 31 -0.76 20.98 5.53
CA THR A 31 0.50 20.58 6.16
C THR A 31 0.79 19.14 5.80
N LEU A 32 2.01 18.88 5.33
CA LEU A 32 2.44 17.52 5.03
C LEU A 32 2.77 16.78 6.33
N PRO A 33 2.09 15.67 6.62
CA PRO A 33 2.48 14.80 7.73
C PRO A 33 3.87 14.19 7.50
N GLY A 34 4.54 13.78 8.57
CA GLY A 34 5.77 13.02 8.48
C GLY A 34 5.54 11.61 7.90
N LEU A 35 6.58 11.02 7.31
CA LEU A 35 6.50 9.68 6.71
C LEU A 35 6.02 8.61 7.72
N LYS A 36 6.41 8.74 9.00
CA LYS A 36 5.96 7.84 10.07
C LYS A 36 4.45 7.95 10.30
N GLU A 37 3.91 9.17 10.29
CA GLU A 37 2.49 9.44 10.53
C GLU A 37 1.64 8.93 9.37
N VAL A 38 2.02 9.24 8.12
CA VAL A 38 1.37 8.67 6.93
C VAL A 38 1.37 7.14 6.98
N GLY A 39 2.52 6.55 7.32
CA GLY A 39 2.64 5.11 7.45
C GLY A 39 1.71 4.54 8.52
N GLN A 40 1.52 5.21 9.64
CA GLN A 40 0.60 4.78 10.70
C GLN A 40 -0.87 4.91 10.29
N LEU A 41 -1.24 6.00 9.63
CA LEU A 41 -2.58 6.20 9.09
C LEU A 41 -2.93 5.11 8.07
N LEU A 42 -2.01 4.81 7.17
CA LEU A 42 -2.17 3.78 6.15
C LEU A 42 -2.27 2.38 6.77
N VAL A 43 -1.44 2.06 7.77
CA VAL A 43 -1.55 0.80 8.52
C VAL A 43 -2.88 0.68 9.24
N LYS A 44 -3.37 1.76 9.87
CA LYS A 44 -4.65 1.77 10.57
C LYS A 44 -5.81 1.48 9.61
N GLU A 45 -5.80 2.12 8.44
CA GLU A 45 -6.84 1.91 7.43
C GLU A 45 -6.81 0.48 6.88
N ALA A 46 -5.64 -0.06 6.58
CA ALA A 46 -5.52 -1.46 6.14
C ALA A 46 -6.00 -2.45 7.21
N MET A 47 -5.63 -2.24 8.48
CA MET A 47 -6.06 -3.08 9.59
C MET A 47 -7.58 -3.05 9.76
N LYS A 48 -8.20 -1.86 9.63
CA LYS A 48 -9.65 -1.68 9.67
C LYS A 48 -10.34 -2.43 8.53
N ARG A 49 -9.86 -2.30 7.28
CA ARG A 49 -10.42 -2.99 6.12
C ARG A 49 -10.21 -4.51 6.16
N SER A 50 -9.15 -4.96 6.84
CA SER A 50 -8.85 -6.38 7.01
C SER A 50 -9.55 -7.03 8.21
N ASP A 51 -10.39 -6.29 8.95
CA ASP A 51 -11.02 -6.74 10.19
C ASP A 51 -10.00 -7.34 11.20
N GLY A 52 -8.88 -6.63 11.39
CA GLY A 52 -7.81 -7.07 12.29
C GLY A 52 -6.88 -8.16 11.72
N ASN A 53 -7.15 -8.71 10.53
CA ASN A 53 -6.30 -9.74 9.93
C ASN A 53 -4.99 -9.16 9.37
N GLN A 54 -3.92 -9.24 10.17
CA GLN A 54 -2.60 -8.73 9.82
C GLN A 54 -2.02 -9.31 8.52
N THR A 55 -2.31 -10.56 8.17
CA THR A 55 -1.83 -11.15 6.92
C THR A 55 -2.50 -10.50 5.71
N LEU A 56 -3.80 -10.25 5.80
CA LEU A 56 -4.56 -9.56 4.76
C LEU A 56 -4.15 -8.08 4.67
N ALA A 57 -4.04 -7.37 5.80
CA ALA A 57 -3.56 -5.98 5.81
C ALA A 57 -2.16 -5.83 5.19
N ALA A 58 -1.24 -6.75 5.49
CA ALA A 58 0.10 -6.73 4.91
C ALA A 58 0.06 -6.90 3.37
N LYS A 59 -0.81 -7.79 2.87
CA LYS A 59 -1.06 -7.95 1.43
C LYS A 59 -1.63 -6.68 0.79
N MET A 60 -2.61 -6.04 1.43
CA MET A 60 -3.19 -4.77 0.94
C MET A 60 -2.14 -3.67 0.81
N LEU A 61 -1.23 -3.59 1.78
CA LEU A 61 -0.14 -2.60 1.79
C LEU A 61 1.08 -3.01 0.95
N LYS A 62 1.05 -4.19 0.32
CA LYS A 62 2.18 -4.76 -0.43
C LYS A 62 3.49 -4.79 0.38
N ILE A 63 3.41 -5.11 1.67
CA ILE A 63 4.55 -5.31 2.56
C ILE A 63 4.54 -6.69 3.18
N THR A 64 5.66 -7.09 3.79
CA THR A 64 5.72 -8.35 4.52
C THR A 64 4.96 -8.26 5.85
N ARG A 65 4.37 -9.37 6.30
CA ARG A 65 3.75 -9.48 7.64
C ARG A 65 4.70 -9.08 8.78
N PRO A 66 5.99 -9.47 8.83
CA PRO A 66 6.91 -8.99 9.88
C PRO A 66 7.14 -7.48 9.82
N ALA A 67 7.16 -6.85 8.64
CA ALA A 67 7.24 -5.40 8.51
C ALA A 67 5.99 -4.71 9.08
N LEU A 68 4.79 -5.26 8.82
CA LEU A 68 3.55 -4.78 9.43
C LEU A 68 3.59 -4.95 10.96
N SER A 69 3.99 -6.11 11.46
CA SER A 69 4.09 -6.37 12.90
C SER A 69 5.03 -5.38 13.59
N LYS A 70 6.17 -5.06 12.97
CA LYS A 70 7.10 -4.03 13.47
C LYS A 70 6.45 -2.64 13.55
N ARG A 71 5.55 -2.30 12.64
CA ARG A 71 4.81 -1.02 12.65
C ARG A 71 3.68 -0.98 13.68
N LEU A 72 3.12 -2.14 14.04
CA LEU A 72 2.08 -2.26 15.07
C LEU A 72 2.65 -2.25 16.50
N LYS A 73 3.92 -2.67 16.66
CA LYS A 73 4.64 -2.57 17.94
C LYS A 73 4.99 -1.10 18.20
N LYS A 74 4.76 -0.63 19.43
CA LYS A 74 5.16 0.71 19.90
C LYS A 74 6.67 0.89 19.86
#